data_AF-A0A1I4ID20-F1
#
_entry.id   AF-A0A1I4ID20-F1
#
_cell.length_a   1.000
_cell.length_b   1.000
_cell.length_c   1.000
_cell.angle_alpha   90.00
_cell.angle_beta   90.00
_cell.angle_gamma   90.00
#
_symmetry.space_group_name_H-M   'P 1'
#
loop_
_entity.id
_entity.type
_entity.pdbx_description
1 polymer ?
#
loop_
_entity_poly.entity_id
_entity_poly.type
_entity_poly.pdbx_seq_one_letter_code
_entity_poly.pdbx_strand_id
1 'polypeptide(L)'
;MESNYITKIGYKFTSDYDDELWTIRKDGTISKYVYNAYGSDEKEDILDPEETSRLFFTIVQCIENADNVSENLHGDVEIFYKDGSVQKILSTISDGNTSIRELIEGCVLTA
;
A
#
# COMPACT_ATOMS: atom_id res chain seq x y z
N MET A 1 -3.46 19.22 -19.30
CA MET A 1 -3.55 18.99 -17.85
C MET A 1 -3.15 17.55 -17.63
N GLU A 2 -2.06 17.28 -16.93
CA GLU A 2 -1.76 15.90 -16.54
C GLU A 2 -2.79 15.46 -15.51
N SER A 3 -3.38 14.29 -15.71
CA SER A 3 -4.27 13.68 -14.71
C SER A 3 -3.50 13.47 -13.40
N ASN A 4 -4.10 13.83 -12.26
CA ASN A 4 -3.52 13.47 -10.98
C ASN A 4 -3.59 11.94 -10.84
N TYR A 5 -2.46 11.29 -10.57
CA TYR A 5 -2.37 9.83 -10.51
C TYR A 5 -1.62 9.38 -9.26
N ILE A 6 -1.89 8.14 -8.85
CA ILE A 6 -1.27 7.50 -7.69
C ILE A 6 0.20 7.17 -8.01
N THR A 7 1.11 7.58 -7.13
CA THR A 7 2.57 7.40 -7.28
C THR A 7 3.12 6.27 -6.42
N LYS A 8 2.56 6.09 -5.22
CA LYS A 8 2.91 5.02 -4.28
C LYS A 8 1.75 4.74 -3.32
N ILE A 9 1.77 3.56 -2.73
CA ILE A 9 0.78 3.06 -1.76
C ILE A 9 1.54 2.62 -0.51
N GLY A 10 1.22 3.21 0.64
CA GLY A 10 1.70 2.77 1.95
C GLY A 10 0.68 1.85 2.61
N TYR A 11 1.13 0.76 3.22
CA TYR A 11 0.30 -0.14 4.01
C TYR A 11 0.93 -0.35 5.39
N LYS A 12 0.20 0.02 6.44
CA LYS A 12 0.62 -0.17 7.82
C LYS A 12 0.18 -1.55 8.31
N PHE A 13 1.15 -2.44 8.47
CA PHE A 13 0.94 -3.71 9.14
C PHE A 13 1.11 -3.49 10.65
N THR A 14 0.09 -3.83 11.42
CA THR A 14 0.17 -3.74 12.89
C THR A 14 0.33 -5.16 13.41
N SER A 15 1.51 -5.51 13.92
CA SER A 15 1.71 -6.76 14.66
C SER A 15 1.78 -6.48 16.15
N ASP A 16 1.61 -7.50 16.99
CA ASP A 16 1.64 -7.35 18.46
C ASP A 16 2.99 -6.82 19.00
N TYR A 17 4.04 -6.79 18.19
CA TYR A 17 5.42 -6.48 18.61
C TYR A 17 6.08 -5.33 17.85
N ASP A 18 5.81 -5.21 16.54
CA ASP A 18 6.40 -4.19 15.67
C ASP A 18 5.33 -3.55 14.76
N ASP A 19 5.45 -2.23 14.56
CA ASP A 19 4.71 -1.48 13.55
C ASP A 19 5.49 -1.54 12.24
N GLU A 20 4.94 -2.15 11.19
CA GLU A 20 5.60 -2.18 9.87
C GLU A 20 4.88 -1.27 8.88
N LEU A 21 5.64 -0.56 8.06
CA LEU A 21 5.12 0.20 6.93
C LEU A 21 5.74 -0.32 5.64
N TRP A 22 4.89 -0.90 4.80
CA TRP A 22 5.24 -1.36 3.47
C TRP A 22 4.86 -0.29 2.45
N THR A 23 5.82 0.15 1.63
CA THR A 23 5.56 1.13 0.56
C THR A 23 5.78 0.49 -0.79
N ILE A 24 4.72 0.43 -1.60
CA ILE A 24 4.71 -0.10 -2.97
C ILE A 24 4.71 1.08 -3.93
N ARG A 25 5.70 1.17 -4.81
CA ARG A 25 5.84 2.26 -5.78
C ARG A 25 5.50 1.80 -7.18
N LYS A 26 5.03 2.74 -8.00
CA LYS A 26 4.65 2.50 -9.40
C LYS A 26 5.80 1.98 -10.28
N ASP A 27 7.05 2.23 -9.90
CA ASP A 27 8.24 1.77 -10.62
C ASP A 27 8.60 0.30 -10.35
N GLY A 28 7.79 -0.40 -9.55
CA GLY A 28 8.01 -1.79 -9.20
C GLY A 28 8.92 -1.98 -7.98
N THR A 29 9.25 -0.92 -7.24
CA THR A 29 9.99 -1.04 -5.98
C THR A 29 9.05 -1.20 -4.79
N ILE A 30 9.45 -2.03 -3.83
CA ILE A 30 8.82 -2.11 -2.52
C ILE A 30 9.86 -1.78 -1.45
N SER A 31 9.45 -1.16 -0.35
CA SER A 31 10.33 -0.90 0.79
C SER A 31 9.60 -1.12 2.10
N LYS A 32 10.28 -1.70 3.09
CA LYS A 32 9.75 -2.01 4.42
C LYS A 32 10.42 -1.12 5.47
N TYR A 33 9.61 -0.46 6.28
CA TYR A 33 10.09 0.25 7.47
C TYR A 33 9.53 -0.45 8.70
N VAL A 34 10.40 -0.83 9.63
CA VAL A 34 10.00 -1.46 10.90
C VAL A 34 10.25 -0.46 12.03
N TYR A 35 9.19 -0.12 12.76
CA TYR A 35 9.26 0.71 13.95
C TYR A 35 9.20 -0.21 15.18
N ASN A 36 10.27 -0.19 15.97
CA ASN A 36 10.38 -0.93 17.22
C ASN A 36 10.65 0.02 18.39
N ALA A 37 10.58 -0.51 19.62
CA ALA A 37 10.80 0.30 20.84
C ALA A 37 12.19 0.94 20.95
N TYR A 38 13.15 0.50 20.12
CA TYR A 38 14.55 0.92 20.14
C TYR A 38 14.94 1.81 18.96
N GLY A 39 14.03 2.05 18.01
CA GLY A 39 14.28 2.88 16.83
C GLY A 39 13.47 2.45 15.60
N SER A 40 13.85 2.98 14.45
CA SER A 40 13.32 2.57 13.15
C SER A 40 14.41 1.88 12.35
N ASP A 41 14.18 0.65 11.92
CA ASP A 41 15.03 -0.04 10.95
C ASP A 41 14.36 0.05 9.57
N GLU A 42 15.06 0.68 8.63
CA GLU A 42 14.65 0.72 7.23
C GLU A 42 15.30 -0.46 6.49
N LYS A 43 14.47 -1.31 5.90
CA LYS A 43 14.89 -2.41 5.04
C LYS A 43 14.23 -2.27 3.67
N GLU A 44 15.02 -1.96 2.67
CA GLU A 44 14.56 -1.97 1.29
C GLU A 44 14.68 -3.38 0.72
N ASP A 45 13.55 -4.07 0.58
CA ASP A 45 13.49 -5.36 -0.09
C ASP A 45 13.11 -5.13 -1.55
N ILE A 46 13.99 -5.49 -2.48
CA ILE A 46 13.70 -5.41 -3.91
C ILE A 46 13.04 -6.71 -4.31
N LEU A 47 11.70 -6.72 -4.34
CA LEU A 47 10.92 -7.78 -4.97
C LEU A 47 11.06 -7.70 -6.50
N ASP A 48 10.59 -8.74 -7.18
CA ASP A 48 10.54 -8.75 -8.64
C ASP A 48 9.76 -7.51 -9.14
N PRO A 49 10.38 -6.67 -10.00
CA PRO A 49 9.74 -5.43 -10.46
C PRO A 49 8.46 -5.67 -11.26
N GLU A 50 8.34 -6.81 -11.96
CA GLU A 50 7.15 -7.15 -12.73
C GLU A 50 6.00 -7.54 -11.80
N GLU A 51 6.26 -8.39 -10.81
CA GLU A 51 5.28 -8.77 -9.78
C GLU A 51 4.81 -7.55 -8.97
N THR A 52 5.75 -6.71 -8.54
CA THR A 52 5.45 -5.50 -7.76
C THR A 52 4.65 -4.48 -8.57
N SER A 53 4.98 -4.30 -9.86
CA SER A 53 4.21 -3.43 -10.75
C SER A 53 2.79 -3.96 -10.94
N ARG A 54 2.62 -5.27 -11.12
CA ARG A 54 1.29 -5.90 -11.23
C ARG A 54 0.49 -5.70 -9.95
N LEU A 55 1.10 -5.92 -8.78
CA LEU A 55 0.48 -5.66 -7.48
C LEU A 55 0.00 -4.20 -7.38
N PHE A 56 0.88 -3.24 -7.70
CA PHE A 56 0.53 -1.82 -7.68
C PHE A 56 -0.70 -1.51 -8.53
N PHE A 57 -0.71 -1.93 -9.80
CA PHE A 57 -1.84 -1.65 -10.69
C PHE A 57 -3.13 -2.37 -10.26
N THR A 58 -3.01 -3.56 -9.65
CA THR A 58 -4.17 -4.31 -9.15
C THR A 58 -4.80 -3.60 -7.96
N ILE A 59 -3.99 -3.06 -7.04
CA ILE A 59 -4.50 -2.25 -5.92
C ILE A 59 -5.15 -0.96 -6.42
N VAL A 60 -4.55 -0.28 -7.42
CA VAL A 60 -5.16 0.91 -8.03
C VAL A 60 -6.54 0.58 -8.62
N GLN A 61 -6.66 -0.52 -9.37
CA GLN A 61 -7.96 -0.96 -9.90
C GLN A 61 -8.96 -1.29 -8.79
N CYS A 62 -8.51 -1.90 -7.70
CA CYS A 62 -9.34 -2.18 -6.52
C CYS A 62 -9.91 -0.89 -5.92
N ILE A 63 -9.08 0.15 -5.78
CA ILE A 63 -9.49 1.47 -5.28
C ILE A 63 -10.47 2.13 -6.27
N GLU A 64 -10.17 2.13 -7.57
CA GLU A 64 -11.01 2.78 -8.59
C GLU A 64 -12.39 2.12 -8.75
N ASN A 65 -12.49 0.81 -8.55
CA ASN A 65 -13.73 0.05 -8.68
C ASN A 65 -14.54 -0.06 -7.38
N ALA A 66 -13.99 0.38 -6.25
CA ALA A 66 -14.70 0.29 -4.98
C ALA A 66 -15.84 1.33 -4.91
N ASP A 67 -17.05 0.84 -4.62
CA ASP A 67 -18.28 1.66 -4.62
C ASP A 67 -18.25 2.84 -3.63
N ASN A 68 -17.39 2.80 -2.60
CA ASN A 68 -17.28 3.85 -1.58
C ASN A 68 -15.87 3.97 -1.01
N VAL A 69 -14.95 4.58 -1.74
CA VAL A 69 -13.65 5.00 -1.19
C VAL A 69 -13.82 6.34 -0.48
N SER A 70 -13.99 6.30 0.83
CA SER A 70 -14.01 7.51 1.67
C SER A 70 -12.71 7.65 2.45
N GLU A 71 -12.28 8.90 2.64
CA GLU A 71 -11.15 9.20 3.51
C GLU A 71 -11.45 8.76 4.94
N ASN A 72 -10.49 8.06 5.56
CA ASN A 72 -10.58 7.56 6.92
C ASN A 72 -9.29 7.88 7.68
N LEU A 73 -9.39 8.71 8.73
CA LEU A 73 -8.24 9.11 9.56
C LEU A 73 -7.56 7.93 10.26
N HIS A 74 -8.28 6.83 10.46
CA HIS A 74 -7.79 5.57 11.02
C HIS A 74 -7.45 4.53 9.93
N GLY A 75 -7.42 4.95 8.66
CA GLY A 75 -7.00 4.11 7.54
C GLY A 75 -5.56 3.61 7.71
N ASP A 76 -5.39 2.32 7.48
CA ASP A 76 -4.12 1.60 7.46
C ASP A 76 -3.46 1.60 6.06
N VAL A 77 -4.13 2.17 5.05
CA VAL A 77 -3.59 2.38 3.71
C VAL A 77 -3.46 3.88 3.42
N GLU A 78 -2.28 4.31 2.96
CA GLU A 78 -1.99 5.67 2.52
C GLU A 78 -1.77 5.73 1.00
N ILE A 79 -2.60 6.50 0.29
CA ILE A 79 -2.51 6.70 -1.15
C ILE A 79 -1.82 8.03 -1.42
N PHE A 80 -0.68 8.00 -2.12
CA PHE A 80 0.09 9.20 -2.43
C PHE A 80 -0.09 9.61 -3.89
N TYR A 81 -0.59 10.82 -4.12
CA TYR A 81 -0.82 11.35 -5.46
C TYR A 81 0.35 12.21 -5.95
N LYS A 82 0.43 12.39 -7.27
CA LYS A 82 1.50 13.20 -7.92
C LYS A 82 1.54 14.64 -7.43
N ASP A 83 0.37 15.22 -7.12
CA ASP A 83 0.27 16.59 -6.59
C ASP A 83 0.76 16.73 -5.14
N GLY A 84 1.18 15.63 -4.51
CA GLY A 84 1.64 15.59 -3.12
C GLY A 84 0.52 15.39 -2.10
N SER A 85 -0.75 15.31 -2.53
CA SER A 85 -1.84 14.96 -1.63
C SER A 85 -1.75 13.50 -1.18
N VAL A 86 -2.25 13.24 0.02
CA VAL A 86 -2.29 11.92 0.63
C VAL A 86 -3.70 11.64 1.10
N GLN A 87 -4.27 10.50 0.70
CA GLN A 87 -5.56 10.03 1.18
C GLN A 87 -5.37 8.76 2.01
N LYS A 88 -6.03 8.70 3.17
CA LYS A 88 -6.05 7.50 4.02
C LYS A 88 -7.33 6.70 3.82
N ILE A 89 -7.22 5.40 3.67
CA ILE A 89 -8.35 4.49 3.46
C ILE A 89 -8.18 3.20 4.28
N LEU A 90 -9.24 2.44 4.45
CA LEU A 90 -9.18 1.12 5.10
C LEU A 90 -8.74 0.05 4.09
N SER A 91 -7.87 -0.87 4.52
CA SER A 91 -7.41 -2.02 3.75
C SER A 91 -8.51 -3.04 3.44
N THR A 92 -9.65 -2.95 4.12
CA THR A 92 -10.85 -3.76 3.85
C THR A 92 -11.60 -3.33 2.59
N ILE A 93 -11.20 -2.23 1.94
CA ILE A 93 -11.73 -1.85 0.63
C ILE A 93 -11.47 -2.98 -0.36
N SER A 94 -12.49 -3.28 -1.16
CA SER A 94 -12.52 -4.40 -2.11
C SER A 94 -13.24 -4.00 -3.38
N ASP A 95 -12.88 -4.65 -4.49
CA ASP A 95 -13.57 -4.59 -5.77
C ASP A 95 -14.78 -5.55 -5.87
N GLY A 96 -15.15 -6.20 -4.76
CA GLY A 96 -16.19 -7.22 -4.69
C GLY A 96 -15.66 -8.67 -4.79
N ASN A 97 -14.39 -8.86 -5.17
CA ASN A 97 -13.75 -10.18 -5.21
C ASN A 97 -12.59 -10.31 -4.22
N THR A 98 -11.78 -9.27 -4.08
CA THR A 98 -10.59 -9.29 -3.22
C THR A 98 -10.40 -7.92 -2.58
N SER A 99 -9.93 -7.90 -1.34
CA SER A 99 -9.60 -6.68 -0.61
C SER A 99 -8.16 -6.25 -0.84
N ILE A 100 -7.86 -4.96 -0.64
CA ILE A 100 -6.50 -4.42 -0.69
C ILE A 100 -5.59 -5.17 0.30
N ARG A 101 -6.11 -5.51 1.48
CA ARG A 101 -5.42 -6.34 2.47
C ARG A 101 -4.97 -7.67 1.88
N GLU A 102 -5.88 -8.44 1.31
CA GLU A 102 -5.59 -9.77 0.75
C GLU A 102 -4.57 -9.70 -0.39
N LEU A 103 -4.65 -8.66 -1.23
CA LEU A 103 -3.68 -8.44 -2.31
C LEU A 103 -2.26 -8.18 -1.76
N ILE A 104 -2.14 -7.26 -0.80
CA ILE A 104 -0.85 -6.88 -0.25
C ILE A 104 -0.30 -8.04 0.57
N GLU A 105 -1.03 -8.51 1.59
CA GLU A 105 -0.56 -9.57 2.49
C GLU A 105 -0.29 -10.88 1.73
N GLY A 106 -1.11 -11.22 0.73
CA GLY A 106 -0.88 -12.38 -0.12
C GLY A 106 0.44 -12.31 -0.92
N CYS A 107 0.86 -11.12 -1.34
CA CYS A 107 2.12 -10.92 -2.05
C CYS A 107 3.31 -10.84 -1.10
N VAL A 108 3.16 -10.15 0.04
CA VAL A 108 4.30 -9.85 0.91
C VAL A 108 4.62 -11.00 1.89
N LEU A 109 3.62 -11.77 2.33
CA LEU A 109 3.83 -12.90 3.25
C LEU A 109 4.25 -14.19 2.53
N THR A 110 4.19 -14.22 1.20
CA THR A 110 4.61 -15.37 0.39
C THR A 110 6.01 -15.20 -0.25
N ALA A 111 6.58 -14.00 -0.18
CA ALA A 111 7.95 -13.69 -0.59
C ALA A 111 8.97 -14.05 0.49
#